data_AF-V2W0B6-F1
#
_entry.id   AF-V2W0B6-F1
#
_cell.length_a   1.000
_cell.length_b   1.000
_cell.length_c   1.000
_cell.angle_alpha   90.00
_cell.angle_beta   90.00
_cell.angle_gamma   90.00
#
_symmetry.space_group_name_H-M   'P 1'
#
loop_
_entity.id
_entity.type
_entity.pdbx_description
1 polymer ?
#
loop_
_entity_poly.entity_id
_entity_poly.type
_entity_poly.pdbx_seq_one_letter_code
_entity_poly.pdbx_strand_id
1 'polypeptide(L)'
;MSLPHYKITILALSLGVASVFVGCSSNPSKKEVVDKGPQSSEQVYFEKAQKSLERNQYTDAVKSLEALDTYYPTGQYTQQAQLELLYAKFKQKDYEGTIALADRFIRLNPQHPNVDYAYYVRGVANMEMNYDSLIRYTSLQQSHRDVSYVKVAYQNFVDLIRRFPSSQYSVDAAQRMKFIGQELAESEMNAARFNIQRKAWLAAAERSQWVIEHYPQAPQTPEALATLAYSYQKLGDQATSQQYIEILKLNYPHLVKSNGEVNLRAARKEGSWVNRATLGLLGRESKTVQAKDHVATEVEQPSLTNRLSFGLLDKPEVEEVDSAPIEEPTDKPSWMNRLSFGLLDKSETSHTSEVKATN
;
A
#
# COMPACT_ATOMS: atom_id res chain seq x y z
N MET A 1 55.22 20.79 36.80
CA MET A 1 54.18 19.77 37.07
C MET A 1 53.93 19.01 35.77
N SER A 2 54.42 17.78 35.68
CA SER A 2 54.30 16.93 34.48
C SER A 2 52.88 16.38 34.41
N LEU A 3 52.15 16.67 33.32
CA LEU A 3 50.83 16.09 33.09
C LEU A 3 50.98 14.58 32.82
N PRO A 4 50.18 13.72 33.46
CA PRO A 4 50.30 12.28 33.31
C PRO A 4 50.03 11.87 31.86
N HIS A 5 50.87 10.97 31.33
CA HIS A 5 50.97 10.69 29.89
C HIS A 5 49.63 10.25 29.26
N TYR A 6 48.73 9.65 30.05
CA TYR A 6 47.39 9.26 29.59
C TYR A 6 46.50 10.46 29.22
N LYS A 7 46.70 11.64 29.84
CA LYS A 7 45.95 12.85 29.49
C LYS A 7 46.42 13.43 28.15
N ILE A 8 47.70 13.25 27.82
CA ILE A 8 48.29 13.70 26.56
C ILE A 8 47.84 12.79 25.41
N THR A 9 47.78 11.47 25.64
CA THR A 9 47.28 10.52 24.63
C THR A 9 45.78 10.66 24.38
N ILE A 10 44.97 10.91 25.41
CA ILE A 10 43.52 11.18 25.25
C ILE A 10 43.29 12.50 24.50
N LEU A 11 44.08 13.53 24.78
CA LEU A 11 43.96 14.82 24.10
C LEU A 11 44.36 14.71 22.62
N ALA A 12 45.45 13.98 22.32
CA ALA A 12 45.88 13.70 20.95
C ALA A 12 44.84 12.86 20.18
N LEU A 13 44.22 11.86 20.82
CA LEU A 13 43.16 11.05 20.22
C LEU A 13 41.90 11.89 19.92
N SER A 14 41.51 12.78 20.85
CA SER A 14 40.36 13.66 20.66
C SER A 14 40.57 14.68 19.53
N LEU A 15 41.79 15.19 19.36
CA LEU A 15 42.13 16.13 18.30
C LEU A 15 42.21 15.44 16.92
N GLY A 16 42.64 14.18 16.88
CA GLY A 16 42.67 13.36 15.66
C GLY A 16 41.28 12.94 15.17
N VAL A 17 40.32 12.72 16.08
CA VAL A 17 38.93 12.41 15.70
C VAL A 17 38.21 13.66 15.20
N ALA A 18 38.53 14.84 15.74
CA ALA A 18 37.93 16.11 15.31
C ALA A 18 38.34 16.51 13.87
N SER A 19 39.55 16.15 13.42
CA SER A 19 40.05 16.48 12.07
C SER A 19 39.46 15.60 10.96
N VAL A 20 38.84 14.45 11.29
CA VAL A 20 38.12 13.62 10.31
C VAL A 20 36.71 14.17 10.01
N PHE A 21 36.20 15.12 10.82
CA PHE A 21 34.90 15.78 10.60
C PHE A 21 34.97 17.08 9.80
N VAL A 22 36.13 17.46 9.28
CA VAL A 22 36.22 18.53 8.26
C VAL A 22 35.79 17.95 6.91
N GLY A 23 34.49 17.68 6.80
CA GLY A 23 33.85 17.50 5.51
C GLY A 23 33.97 18.81 4.74
N CYS A 24 34.55 18.75 3.54
CA CYS A 24 34.47 19.83 2.57
C CYS A 24 33.00 20.09 2.25
N SER A 25 32.37 21.02 2.98
CA SER A 25 31.14 21.66 2.54
C SER A 25 31.53 22.64 1.44
N SER A 26 31.74 22.13 0.22
CA SER A 26 31.61 22.98 -0.96
C SER A 26 30.13 23.32 -1.05
N ASN A 27 29.74 24.45 -0.47
CA ASN A 27 28.43 25.04 -0.69
C ASN A 27 28.48 25.68 -2.09
N PRO A 28 27.95 25.06 -3.17
CA PRO A 28 27.71 25.82 -4.37
C PRO A 28 26.74 26.91 -3.94
N SER A 29 27.19 28.16 -4.01
CA SER A 29 26.37 29.35 -3.83
C SER A 29 24.97 29.05 -4.36
N LYS A 30 23.95 29.16 -3.51
CA LYS A 30 22.55 29.13 -3.94
C LYS A 30 22.45 30.14 -5.09
N LYS A 31 22.52 29.65 -6.33
CA LYS A 31 22.15 30.44 -7.49
C LYS A 31 20.71 30.80 -7.19
N GLU A 32 20.45 32.07 -6.94
CA GLU A 32 19.11 32.60 -7.06
C GLU A 32 18.56 32.02 -8.36
N VAL A 33 17.52 31.21 -8.24
CA VAL A 33 16.80 30.67 -9.39
C VAL A 33 16.02 31.86 -9.94
N VAL A 34 16.74 32.76 -10.60
CA VAL A 34 16.12 33.81 -11.41
C VAL A 34 15.43 33.07 -12.55
N ASP A 35 14.11 33.14 -12.57
CA ASP A 35 13.31 32.65 -13.69
C ASP A 35 13.77 33.39 -14.96
N LYS A 36 14.37 32.65 -15.89
CA LYS A 36 14.86 33.19 -17.17
C LYS A 36 13.84 33.05 -18.29
N GLY A 37 12.60 32.65 -17.99
CA GLY A 37 11.59 32.26 -18.96
C GLY A 37 11.90 30.91 -19.62
N PRO A 38 11.10 30.48 -20.60
CA PRO A 38 11.30 29.21 -21.30
C PRO A 38 12.65 29.21 -22.01
N GLN A 39 13.53 28.30 -21.62
CA GLN A 39 14.87 28.14 -22.21
C GLN A 39 14.86 27.19 -23.41
N SER A 40 13.75 26.52 -23.67
CA SER A 40 13.61 25.46 -24.68
C SER A 40 12.14 25.30 -25.07
N SER A 41 11.84 24.61 -26.16
CA SER A 41 10.47 24.30 -26.55
C SER A 41 9.79 23.33 -25.58
N GLU A 42 8.47 23.31 -25.58
CA GLU A 42 7.65 22.39 -24.80
C GLU A 42 8.10 20.92 -24.97
N GLN A 43 8.26 20.48 -26.22
CA GLN A 43 8.69 19.13 -26.56
C GLN A 43 10.05 18.79 -25.93
N VAL A 44 11.01 19.71 -25.93
CA VAL A 44 12.34 19.48 -25.35
C VAL A 44 12.26 19.30 -23.83
N TYR A 45 11.41 20.07 -23.14
CA TYR A 45 11.17 19.86 -21.71
C TYR A 45 10.55 18.49 -21.43
N PHE A 46 9.56 18.08 -22.25
CA PHE A 46 8.90 16.79 -22.11
C PHE A 46 9.86 15.63 -22.36
N GLU A 47 10.61 15.64 -23.46
CA GLU A 47 11.61 14.60 -23.78
C GLU A 47 12.72 14.50 -22.73
N LYS A 48 13.15 15.65 -22.19
CA LYS A 48 14.12 15.67 -21.09
C LYS A 48 13.55 15.01 -19.84
N ALA A 49 12.31 15.32 -19.49
CA ALA A 49 11.61 14.69 -18.37
C ALA A 49 11.49 13.17 -18.57
N GLN A 50 11.09 12.71 -19.76
CA GLN A 50 11.01 11.28 -20.11
C GLN A 50 12.34 10.58 -19.89
N LYS A 51 13.44 11.11 -20.45
CA LYS A 51 14.79 10.55 -20.28
C LYS A 51 15.21 10.49 -18.82
N SER A 52 14.85 11.49 -18.01
CA SER A 52 15.11 11.47 -16.57
C SER A 52 14.26 10.42 -15.84
N LEU A 53 12.97 10.26 -16.20
CA LEU A 53 12.09 9.25 -15.62
C LEU A 53 12.55 7.82 -15.94
N GLU A 54 12.97 7.56 -17.18
CA GLU A 54 13.54 6.28 -17.61
C GLU A 54 14.79 5.90 -16.79
N ARG A 55 15.57 6.91 -16.37
CA ARG A 55 16.77 6.74 -15.55
C ARG A 55 16.49 6.78 -14.04
N ASN A 56 15.22 6.82 -13.62
CA ASN A 56 14.79 7.01 -12.23
C ASN A 56 15.35 8.29 -11.57
N GLN A 57 15.72 9.29 -12.37
CA GLN A 57 16.21 10.59 -11.91
C GLN A 57 15.03 11.52 -11.62
N TYR A 58 14.25 11.18 -10.58
CA TYR A 58 12.99 11.86 -10.31
C TYR A 58 13.17 13.36 -10.06
N THR A 59 14.25 13.79 -9.41
CA THR A 59 14.54 15.20 -9.13
C THR A 59 14.65 16.04 -10.41
N ASP A 60 15.32 15.51 -11.42
CA ASP A 60 15.51 16.22 -12.69
C ASP A 60 14.28 16.13 -13.59
N ALA A 61 13.53 15.03 -13.49
CA ALA A 61 12.22 14.89 -14.11
C ALA A 61 11.24 15.95 -13.57
N VAL A 62 11.10 16.06 -12.23
CA VAL A 62 10.21 17.05 -11.60
C VAL A 62 10.57 18.47 -12.04
N LYS A 63 11.86 18.86 -12.04
CA LYS A 63 12.28 20.18 -12.51
C LYS A 63 11.87 20.45 -13.96
N SER A 64 12.01 19.46 -14.84
CA SER A 64 11.68 19.62 -16.26
C SER A 64 10.17 19.68 -16.50
N LEU A 65 9.40 18.88 -15.74
CA LEU A 65 7.94 18.85 -15.80
C LEU A 65 7.28 20.09 -15.17
N GLU A 66 7.80 20.58 -14.04
CA GLU A 66 7.34 21.83 -13.41
C GLU A 66 7.63 23.04 -14.31
N ALA A 67 8.80 23.07 -14.97
CA ALA A 67 9.11 24.08 -15.97
C ALA A 67 8.13 24.03 -17.16
N LEU A 68 7.79 22.83 -17.64
CA LEU A 68 6.80 22.66 -18.70
C LEU A 68 5.42 23.16 -18.27
N ASP A 69 4.93 22.74 -17.09
CA ASP A 69 3.63 23.18 -16.56
C ASP A 69 3.55 24.70 -16.33
N THR A 70 4.68 25.32 -15.97
CA THR A 70 4.78 26.77 -15.73
C THR A 70 4.79 27.57 -17.03
N TYR A 71 5.66 27.20 -17.98
CA TYR A 71 5.84 27.98 -19.21
C TYR A 71 4.83 27.62 -20.31
N TYR A 72 4.29 26.41 -20.29
CA TYR A 72 3.38 25.88 -21.31
C TYR A 72 2.13 25.27 -20.66
N PRO A 73 1.23 26.06 -20.04
CA PRO A 73 0.05 25.55 -19.32
C PRO A 73 -1.08 25.00 -20.22
N THR A 74 -1.02 25.25 -21.54
CA THR A 74 -2.02 24.79 -22.52
C THR A 74 -1.37 24.17 -23.77
N GLY A 75 -0.17 23.63 -23.60
CA GLY A 75 0.58 22.97 -24.66
C GLY A 75 0.06 21.56 -24.98
N GLN A 76 0.60 20.96 -26.03
CA GLN A 76 0.17 19.64 -26.51
C GLN A 76 0.51 18.51 -25.52
N TYR A 77 1.63 18.65 -24.82
CA TYR A 77 2.17 17.67 -23.87
C TYR A 77 1.81 18.00 -22.42
N THR A 78 1.17 19.13 -22.15
CA THR A 78 0.95 19.62 -20.77
C THR A 78 0.15 18.65 -19.90
N GLN A 79 -0.97 18.12 -20.39
CA GLN A 79 -1.81 17.21 -19.60
C GLN A 79 -1.05 15.92 -19.27
N GLN A 80 -0.30 15.38 -20.24
CA GLN A 80 0.55 14.22 -20.04
C GLN A 80 1.68 14.52 -19.05
N ALA A 81 2.33 15.68 -19.18
CA ALA A 81 3.38 16.12 -18.26
C ALA A 81 2.88 16.28 -16.82
N GLN A 82 1.65 16.78 -16.63
CA GLN A 82 1.02 16.87 -15.31
C GLN A 82 0.80 15.48 -14.68
N LEU A 83 0.35 14.49 -15.46
CA LEU A 83 0.20 13.11 -14.99
C LEU A 83 1.54 12.49 -14.61
N GLU A 84 2.59 12.73 -15.39
CA GLU A 84 3.93 12.24 -15.06
C GLU A 84 4.55 12.97 -13.87
N LEU A 85 4.21 14.25 -13.68
CA LEU A 85 4.66 15.02 -12.54
C LEU A 85 4.07 14.45 -11.24
N LEU A 86 2.81 13.98 -11.25
CA LEU A 86 2.22 13.24 -10.13
C LEU A 86 3.07 12.01 -9.77
N TYR A 87 3.40 11.19 -10.77
CA TYR A 87 4.24 10.01 -10.57
C TYR A 87 5.62 10.39 -10.00
N ALA A 88 6.28 11.39 -10.61
CA ALA A 88 7.63 11.80 -10.22
C ALA A 88 7.67 12.35 -8.79
N LYS A 89 6.72 13.22 -8.40
CA LYS A 89 6.60 13.73 -7.03
C LYS A 89 6.28 12.62 -6.03
N PHE A 90 5.37 11.71 -6.38
CA PHE A 90 5.07 10.56 -5.54
C PHE A 90 6.31 9.69 -5.29
N LYS A 91 7.12 9.42 -6.32
CA LYS A 91 8.36 8.65 -6.19
C LYS A 91 9.44 9.37 -5.37
N GLN A 92 9.42 10.69 -5.34
CA GLN A 92 10.25 11.48 -4.41
C GLN A 92 9.74 11.49 -2.96
N LYS A 93 8.57 10.86 -2.70
CA LYS A 93 7.86 10.94 -1.41
C LYS A 93 7.35 12.35 -1.07
N ASP A 94 7.23 13.22 -2.07
CA ASP A 94 6.53 14.51 -1.95
C ASP A 94 5.01 14.27 -2.04
N TYR A 95 4.45 13.63 -1.02
CA TYR A 95 3.03 13.23 -1.00
C TYR A 95 2.11 14.45 -0.94
N GLU A 96 2.48 15.50 -0.18
CA GLU A 96 1.74 16.77 -0.12
C GLU A 96 1.66 17.43 -1.49
N GLY A 97 2.81 17.57 -2.18
CA GLY A 97 2.86 18.13 -3.52
C GLY A 97 2.08 17.28 -4.53
N THR A 98 2.14 15.96 -4.43
CA THR A 98 1.35 15.05 -5.25
C THR A 98 -0.16 15.24 -5.05
N ILE A 99 -0.63 15.36 -3.81
CA ILE A 99 -2.06 15.57 -3.51
C ILE A 99 -2.54 16.89 -4.11
N ALA A 100 -1.79 17.98 -3.87
CA ALA A 100 -2.14 19.30 -4.39
C ALA A 100 -2.19 19.33 -5.94
N LEU A 101 -1.23 18.65 -6.58
CA LEU A 101 -1.19 18.53 -8.03
C LEU A 101 -2.36 17.67 -8.55
N ALA A 102 -2.73 16.60 -7.84
CA ALA A 102 -3.83 15.73 -8.25
C ALA A 102 -5.16 16.47 -8.18
N ASP A 103 -5.40 17.22 -7.10
CA ASP A 103 -6.59 18.06 -6.95
C ASP A 103 -6.69 19.16 -8.01
N ARG A 104 -5.54 19.74 -8.41
CA ARG A 104 -5.49 20.66 -9.55
C ARG A 104 -5.84 19.95 -10.86
N PHE A 105 -5.23 18.80 -11.13
CA PHE A 105 -5.47 18.05 -12.37
C PHE A 105 -6.95 17.64 -12.50
N ILE A 106 -7.54 17.07 -11.44
CA ILE A 106 -8.95 16.64 -11.41
C ILE A 106 -9.88 17.82 -11.70
N ARG A 107 -9.59 18.99 -11.11
CA ARG A 107 -10.42 20.20 -11.26
C ARG A 107 -10.30 20.82 -12.65
N LEU A 108 -9.11 20.84 -13.23
CA LEU A 108 -8.86 21.47 -14.53
C LEU A 108 -9.20 20.53 -15.70
N ASN A 109 -9.07 19.22 -15.52
CA ASN A 109 -9.20 18.22 -16.58
C ASN A 109 -10.22 17.10 -16.23
N PRO A 110 -11.47 17.41 -15.85
CA PRO A 110 -12.42 16.41 -15.37
C PRO A 110 -12.85 15.37 -16.42
N GLN A 111 -12.71 15.68 -17.71
CA GLN A 111 -13.06 14.80 -18.83
C GLN A 111 -11.85 14.06 -19.42
N HIS A 112 -10.65 14.22 -18.84
CA HIS A 112 -9.46 13.58 -19.35
C HIS A 112 -9.55 12.05 -19.23
N PRO A 113 -9.15 11.26 -20.25
CA PRO A 113 -9.27 9.80 -20.22
C PRO A 113 -8.62 9.13 -19.01
N ASN A 114 -7.48 9.68 -18.55
CA ASN A 114 -6.73 9.18 -17.39
C ASN A 114 -6.97 9.99 -16.12
N VAL A 115 -8.11 10.67 -15.97
CA VAL A 115 -8.42 11.42 -14.74
C VAL A 115 -8.56 10.50 -13.52
N ASP A 116 -8.99 9.26 -13.73
CA ASP A 116 -9.07 8.20 -12.74
C ASP A 116 -7.71 7.92 -12.07
N TYR A 117 -6.61 8.00 -12.82
CA TYR A 117 -5.24 7.92 -12.28
C TYR A 117 -4.98 9.01 -11.25
N ALA A 118 -5.39 10.26 -11.51
CA ALA A 118 -5.20 11.35 -10.55
C ALA A 118 -6.01 11.14 -9.26
N TYR A 119 -7.25 10.62 -9.37
CA TYR A 119 -8.04 10.20 -8.20
C TYR A 119 -7.34 9.09 -7.40
N TYR A 120 -6.81 8.08 -8.10
CA TYR A 120 -6.08 6.98 -7.49
C TYR A 120 -4.81 7.45 -6.77
N VAL A 121 -3.93 8.18 -7.46
CA VAL A 121 -2.68 8.70 -6.89
C VAL A 121 -2.94 9.57 -5.66
N ARG A 122 -3.98 10.40 -5.68
CA ARG A 122 -4.36 11.22 -4.52
C ARG A 122 -4.67 10.36 -3.29
N GLY A 123 -5.40 9.26 -3.48
CA GLY A 123 -5.70 8.31 -2.40
C GLY A 123 -4.46 7.58 -1.90
N VAL A 124 -3.60 7.11 -2.82
CA VAL A 124 -2.34 6.45 -2.46
C VAL A 124 -1.40 7.41 -1.73
N ALA A 125 -1.26 8.65 -2.19
CA ALA A 125 -0.42 9.66 -1.54
C ALA A 125 -0.89 9.94 -0.10
N ASN A 126 -2.20 10.14 0.13
CA ASN A 126 -2.75 10.30 1.48
C ASN A 126 -2.50 9.08 2.38
N MET A 127 -2.59 7.87 1.82
CA MET A 127 -2.30 6.64 2.55
C MET A 127 -0.83 6.55 2.98
N GLU A 128 0.10 7.02 2.15
CA GLU A 128 1.55 6.94 2.38
C GLU A 128 2.11 8.10 3.24
N MET A 129 1.39 9.21 3.41
CA MET A 129 1.84 10.39 4.17
C MET A 129 2.36 10.07 5.59
N ASN A 130 1.71 9.15 6.30
CA ASN A 130 2.10 8.74 7.65
C ASN A 130 2.82 7.39 7.68
N TYR A 131 3.17 6.84 6.52
CA TYR A 131 3.79 5.53 6.37
C TYR A 131 5.32 5.64 6.52
N ASP A 132 5.77 6.01 7.73
CA ASP A 132 7.20 6.10 8.01
C ASP A 132 7.82 4.68 8.03
N SER A 133 8.67 4.41 7.04
CA SER A 133 9.19 3.08 6.70
C SER A 133 9.98 2.39 7.81
N LEU A 134 10.56 3.15 8.75
CA LEU A 134 11.34 2.57 9.85
C LEU A 134 10.47 1.99 10.97
N ILE A 135 9.27 2.53 11.16
CA ILE A 135 8.43 2.25 12.34
C ILE A 135 7.58 0.99 12.12
N ARG A 136 7.39 0.59 10.85
CA ARG A 136 6.81 -0.70 10.43
C ARG A 136 7.45 -1.91 11.14
N TYR A 137 8.73 -1.80 11.51
CA TYR A 137 9.50 -2.89 12.14
C TYR A 137 9.60 -2.78 13.66
N THR A 138 9.01 -1.74 14.26
CA THR A 138 9.01 -1.55 15.70
C THR A 138 7.68 -1.94 16.31
N SER A 139 7.67 -2.32 17.59
CA SER A 139 6.44 -2.56 18.35
C SER A 139 5.62 -1.30 18.63
N LEU A 140 6.07 -0.12 18.18
CA LEU A 140 5.36 1.14 18.22
C LEU A 140 4.30 1.12 17.11
N GLN A 141 3.14 0.53 17.41
CA GLN A 141 2.07 0.34 16.44
C GLN A 141 1.60 1.69 15.86
N GLN A 142 1.36 1.70 14.54
CA GLN A 142 0.75 2.80 13.79
C GLN A 142 -0.62 3.23 14.36
N SER A 143 -1.32 2.31 15.04
CA SER A 143 -2.59 2.54 15.71
C SER A 143 -2.57 3.64 16.78
N HIS A 144 -1.39 4.02 17.26
CA HIS A 144 -1.19 5.14 18.19
C HIS A 144 -1.04 6.51 17.51
N ARG A 145 -0.97 6.57 16.17
CA ARG A 145 -0.78 7.81 15.39
C ARG A 145 -2.09 8.36 14.82
N ASP A 146 -2.04 9.62 14.39
CA ASP A 146 -3.17 10.28 13.75
C ASP A 146 -3.61 9.51 12.48
N VAL A 147 -4.82 8.94 12.56
CA VAL A 147 -5.48 8.19 11.48
C VAL A 147 -6.23 9.11 10.49
N SER A 148 -6.15 10.43 10.66
CA SER A 148 -6.84 11.41 9.81
C SER A 148 -6.56 11.19 8.31
N TYR A 149 -5.29 11.09 7.93
CA TYR A 149 -4.87 10.88 6.55
C TYR A 149 -5.37 9.56 5.95
N VAL A 150 -5.41 8.49 6.75
CA VAL A 150 -5.90 7.18 6.32
C VAL A 150 -7.42 7.23 6.07
N LYS A 151 -8.16 7.98 6.89
CA LYS A 151 -9.60 8.24 6.66
C LYS A 151 -9.82 9.03 5.37
N VAL A 152 -8.98 10.05 5.10
CA VAL A 152 -9.03 10.83 3.85
C VAL A 152 -8.73 9.94 2.65
N ALA A 153 -7.70 9.08 2.74
CA ALA A 153 -7.35 8.12 1.70
C ALA A 153 -8.53 7.18 1.39
N TYR A 154 -9.20 6.65 2.42
CA TYR A 154 -10.39 5.82 2.23
C TYR A 154 -11.47 6.56 1.43
N GLN A 155 -11.78 7.81 1.79
CA GLN A 155 -12.76 8.61 1.06
C GLN A 155 -12.32 8.90 -0.38
N ASN A 156 -11.03 9.10 -0.62
CA ASN A 156 -10.50 9.27 -1.98
C ASN A 156 -10.70 8.00 -2.84
N PHE A 157 -10.48 6.81 -2.27
CA PHE A 157 -10.74 5.55 -2.95
C PHE A 157 -12.24 5.29 -3.16
N VAL A 158 -13.09 5.65 -2.19
CA VAL A 158 -14.57 5.64 -2.38
C VAL A 158 -14.96 6.51 -3.57
N ASP A 159 -14.41 7.73 -3.66
CA ASP A 159 -14.68 8.63 -4.77
C ASP A 159 -14.21 8.07 -6.12
N LEU A 160 -13.01 7.46 -6.17
CA LEU A 160 -12.50 6.79 -7.36
C LEU A 160 -13.45 5.69 -7.82
N ILE A 161 -13.77 4.72 -6.95
CA ILE A 161 -14.59 3.55 -7.30
C ILE A 161 -16.00 3.98 -7.68
N ARG A 162 -16.58 4.96 -6.97
CA ARG A 162 -17.93 5.45 -7.26
C ARG A 162 -18.01 6.15 -8.61
N ARG A 163 -16.98 6.90 -9.01
CA ARG A 163 -16.95 7.66 -10.26
C ARG A 163 -16.47 6.83 -11.45
N PHE A 164 -15.51 5.94 -11.21
CA PHE A 164 -14.82 5.15 -12.23
C PHE A 164 -14.77 3.66 -11.86
N PRO A 165 -15.93 2.98 -11.73
CA PRO A 165 -15.98 1.60 -11.26
C PRO A 165 -15.24 0.62 -12.18
N SER A 166 -15.12 0.93 -13.47
CA SER A 166 -14.38 0.14 -14.47
C SER A 166 -12.92 0.56 -14.64
N SER A 167 -12.43 1.51 -13.83
CA SER A 167 -11.01 1.91 -13.87
C SER A 167 -10.11 0.72 -13.52
N GLN A 168 -8.97 0.64 -14.19
CA GLN A 168 -7.91 -0.33 -13.89
C GLN A 168 -7.43 -0.26 -12.42
N TYR A 169 -7.58 0.90 -11.77
CA TYR A 169 -7.14 1.12 -10.39
C TYR A 169 -8.17 0.69 -9.35
N SER A 170 -9.41 0.38 -9.75
CA SER A 170 -10.52 0.12 -8.81
C SER A 170 -10.28 -1.10 -7.93
N VAL A 171 -9.68 -2.16 -8.48
CA VAL A 171 -9.40 -3.40 -7.75
C VAL A 171 -8.36 -3.16 -6.66
N ASP A 172 -7.26 -2.50 -7.00
CA ASP A 172 -6.20 -2.15 -6.03
C ASP A 172 -6.74 -1.17 -4.97
N ALA A 173 -7.50 -0.14 -5.38
CA ALA A 173 -8.17 0.79 -4.47
C ALA A 173 -9.08 0.07 -3.47
N ALA A 174 -9.86 -0.92 -3.91
CA ALA A 174 -10.72 -1.72 -3.03
C ALA A 174 -9.90 -2.55 -2.02
N GLN A 175 -8.77 -3.10 -2.44
CA GLN A 175 -7.85 -3.81 -1.54
C GLN A 175 -7.24 -2.87 -0.50
N ARG A 176 -6.81 -1.67 -0.92
CA ARG A 176 -6.32 -0.62 -0.01
C ARG A 176 -7.39 -0.17 0.97
N MET A 177 -8.64 0.02 0.53
CA MET A 177 -9.75 0.33 1.41
C MET A 177 -9.97 -0.75 2.47
N LYS A 178 -9.87 -2.02 2.08
CA LYS A 178 -9.94 -3.14 3.04
C LYS A 178 -8.81 -3.06 4.06
N PHE A 179 -7.57 -2.85 3.61
CA PHE A 179 -6.41 -2.68 4.49
C PHE A 179 -6.60 -1.50 5.47
N ILE A 180 -7.05 -0.35 4.95
CA ILE A 180 -7.38 0.83 5.77
C ILE A 180 -8.42 0.49 6.84
N GLY A 181 -9.49 -0.23 6.49
CA GLY A 181 -10.50 -0.66 7.46
C GLY A 181 -9.92 -1.52 8.57
N GLN A 182 -8.95 -2.39 8.26
CA GLN A 182 -8.26 -3.22 9.26
C GLN A 182 -7.38 -2.38 10.19
N GLU A 183 -6.68 -1.38 9.67
CA GLU A 183 -5.87 -0.46 10.48
C GLU A 183 -6.74 0.41 11.39
N LEU A 184 -7.89 0.89 10.89
CA LEU A 184 -8.85 1.65 11.69
C LEU A 184 -9.47 0.79 12.79
N ALA A 185 -9.83 -0.46 12.49
CA ALA A 185 -10.29 -1.41 13.50
C ALA A 185 -9.22 -1.70 14.57
N GLU A 186 -7.95 -1.82 14.17
CA GLU A 186 -6.83 -1.99 15.10
C GLU A 186 -6.64 -0.77 16.01
N SER A 187 -6.82 0.45 15.49
CA SER A 187 -6.76 1.68 16.28
C SER A 187 -7.82 1.71 17.38
N GLU A 188 -9.08 1.39 17.03
CA GLU A 188 -10.17 1.33 18.00
C GLU A 188 -9.95 0.21 19.04
N MET A 189 -9.47 -0.97 18.62
CA MET A 189 -9.15 -2.04 19.56
C MET A 189 -7.97 -1.70 20.47
N ASN A 190 -7.00 -0.91 20.02
CA ASN A 190 -5.96 -0.40 20.90
C ASN A 190 -6.50 0.56 21.96
N ALA A 191 -7.42 1.46 21.59
CA ALA A 191 -8.14 2.28 22.56
C ALA A 191 -8.96 1.43 23.54
N ALA A 192 -9.65 0.38 23.04
CA ALA A 192 -10.41 -0.55 23.88
C ALA A 192 -9.50 -1.28 24.89
N ARG A 193 -8.37 -1.84 24.44
CA ARG A 193 -7.37 -2.52 25.30
C ARG A 193 -6.85 -1.59 26.39
N PHE A 194 -6.58 -0.32 26.05
CA PHE A 194 -6.16 0.69 27.01
C PHE A 194 -7.24 1.00 28.06
N ASN A 195 -8.50 1.12 27.63
CA ASN A 195 -9.64 1.33 28.52
C ASN A 195 -9.87 0.13 29.47
N ILE A 196 -9.72 -1.10 28.96
CA ILE A 196 -9.76 -2.32 29.79
C ILE A 196 -8.71 -2.29 30.89
N GLN A 197 -7.46 -1.89 30.59
CA GLN A 197 -6.39 -1.80 31.58
C GLN A 197 -6.74 -0.80 32.70
N ARG A 198 -7.45 0.27 32.35
CA ARG A 198 -7.91 1.31 33.28
C ARG A 198 -9.25 1.01 33.96
N LYS A 199 -9.83 -0.17 33.72
CA LYS A 199 -11.16 -0.55 34.21
C LYS A 199 -12.29 0.36 33.73
N ALA A 200 -12.10 1.05 32.60
CA ALA A 200 -13.11 1.88 31.95
C ALA A 200 -13.94 0.99 31.00
N TRP A 201 -14.79 0.14 31.58
CA TRP A 201 -15.50 -0.92 30.84
C TRP A 201 -16.48 -0.37 29.80
N LEU A 202 -17.23 0.70 30.12
CA LEU A 202 -18.14 1.34 29.18
C LEU A 202 -17.40 1.87 27.95
N ALA A 203 -16.30 2.60 28.16
CA ALA A 203 -15.47 3.12 27.08
C ALA A 203 -14.80 2.01 26.26
N ALA A 204 -14.47 0.86 26.87
CA ALA A 204 -13.99 -0.31 26.13
C ALA A 204 -15.09 -0.93 25.27
N ALA A 205 -16.31 -1.05 25.81
CA ALA A 205 -17.47 -1.55 25.09
C ALA A 205 -17.80 -0.66 23.88
N GLU A 206 -17.88 0.66 24.05
CA GLU A 206 -18.17 1.61 22.95
C GLU A 206 -17.16 1.48 21.79
N ARG A 207 -15.87 1.39 22.12
CA ARG A 207 -14.80 1.24 21.12
C ARG A 207 -14.91 -0.08 20.37
N SER A 208 -15.19 -1.18 21.07
CA SER A 208 -15.37 -2.49 20.44
C SER A 208 -16.67 -2.59 19.64
N GLN A 209 -17.75 -1.97 20.09
CA GLN A 209 -19.01 -1.89 19.35
C GLN A 209 -18.80 -1.17 18.02
N TRP A 210 -18.07 -0.06 18.02
CA TRP A 210 -17.75 0.68 16.81
C TRP A 210 -17.05 -0.18 15.75
N VAL A 211 -16.13 -1.06 16.17
CA VAL A 211 -15.44 -2.01 15.28
C VAL A 211 -16.41 -2.99 14.63
N ILE A 212 -17.38 -3.52 15.38
CA ILE A 212 -18.36 -4.47 14.84
C ILE A 212 -19.32 -3.79 13.86
N GLU A 213 -19.74 -2.58 14.17
CA GLU A 213 -20.68 -1.81 13.33
C GLU A 213 -20.04 -1.35 12.02
N HIS A 214 -18.79 -0.88 12.07
CA HIS A 214 -18.14 -0.24 10.92
C HIS A 214 -17.16 -1.15 10.16
N TYR A 215 -16.57 -2.14 10.84
CA TYR A 215 -15.55 -3.03 10.28
C TYR A 215 -15.81 -4.52 10.59
N PRO A 216 -17.02 -5.06 10.30
CA PRO A 216 -17.39 -6.43 10.69
C PRO A 216 -16.50 -7.52 10.08
N GLN A 217 -15.86 -7.25 8.94
CA GLN A 217 -14.95 -8.18 8.24
C GLN A 217 -13.48 -8.01 8.64
N ALA A 218 -13.17 -7.17 9.63
CA ALA A 218 -11.81 -6.95 10.09
C ALA A 218 -11.32 -8.15 10.93
N PRO A 219 -10.01 -8.47 10.91
CA PRO A 219 -9.42 -9.49 11.77
C PRO A 219 -9.63 -9.24 13.27
N GLN A 220 -9.94 -8.01 13.66
CA GLN A 220 -10.20 -7.59 15.03
C GLN A 220 -11.62 -7.89 15.53
N THR A 221 -12.57 -8.24 14.66
CA THR A 221 -13.95 -8.55 15.03
C THR A 221 -14.08 -9.58 16.17
N PRO A 222 -13.32 -10.69 16.20
CA PRO A 222 -13.39 -11.66 17.31
C PRO A 222 -12.95 -11.05 18.65
N GLU A 223 -11.95 -10.17 18.62
CA GLU A 223 -11.48 -9.46 19.81
C GLU A 223 -12.48 -8.41 20.29
N ALA A 224 -13.10 -7.70 19.37
CA ALA A 224 -14.15 -6.73 19.67
C ALA A 224 -15.34 -7.42 20.37
N LEU A 225 -15.82 -8.56 19.82
CA LEU A 225 -16.86 -9.38 20.44
C LEU A 225 -16.47 -9.86 21.85
N ALA A 226 -15.24 -10.36 22.01
CA ALA A 226 -14.74 -10.81 23.31
C ALA A 226 -14.64 -9.66 24.32
N THR A 227 -14.26 -8.46 23.85
CA THR A 227 -14.16 -7.26 24.69
C THR A 227 -15.53 -6.74 25.10
N LEU A 228 -16.55 -6.81 24.23
CA LEU A 228 -17.94 -6.50 24.58
C LEU A 228 -18.48 -7.44 25.64
N ALA A 229 -18.39 -8.76 25.42
CA ALA A 229 -18.79 -9.76 26.39
C ALA A 229 -18.14 -9.49 27.76
N TYR A 230 -16.83 -9.30 27.79
CA TYR A 230 -16.11 -9.00 29.03
C TYR A 230 -16.55 -7.69 29.68
N SER A 231 -16.73 -6.63 28.90
CA SER A 231 -17.08 -5.30 29.41
C SER A 231 -18.48 -5.29 30.01
N TYR A 232 -19.47 -5.87 29.33
CA TYR A 232 -20.83 -6.00 29.87
C TYR A 232 -20.87 -6.87 31.12
N GLN A 233 -20.10 -7.97 31.17
CA GLN A 233 -19.96 -8.77 32.38
C GLN A 233 -19.45 -7.93 33.56
N LYS A 234 -18.45 -7.06 33.34
CA LYS A 234 -17.89 -6.16 34.37
C LYS A 234 -18.81 -5.01 34.75
N LEU A 235 -19.72 -4.60 33.86
CA LEU A 235 -20.75 -3.61 34.14
C LEU A 235 -21.96 -4.21 34.89
N GLY A 236 -22.05 -5.54 34.98
CA GLY A 236 -23.14 -6.24 35.66
C GLY A 236 -24.29 -6.67 34.75
N ASP A 237 -24.24 -6.32 33.46
CA ASP A 237 -25.21 -6.75 32.46
C ASP A 237 -24.87 -8.16 31.94
N GLN A 238 -25.30 -9.16 32.71
CA GLN A 238 -25.05 -10.56 32.39
C GLN A 238 -25.84 -11.03 31.15
N ALA A 239 -27.01 -10.45 30.90
CA ALA A 239 -27.86 -10.84 29.77
C ALA A 239 -27.17 -10.48 28.44
N THR A 240 -26.72 -9.24 28.30
CA THR A 240 -26.01 -8.76 27.10
C THR A 240 -24.65 -9.45 26.96
N SER A 241 -23.91 -9.63 28.06
CA SER A 241 -22.66 -10.41 28.07
C SER A 241 -22.86 -11.82 27.50
N GLN A 242 -23.91 -12.51 27.94
CA GLN A 242 -24.20 -13.88 27.53
C GLN A 242 -24.55 -13.97 26.04
N GLN A 243 -25.28 -12.99 25.49
CA GLN A 243 -25.56 -12.93 24.04
C GLN A 243 -24.27 -12.86 23.22
N TYR A 244 -23.31 -12.02 23.60
CA TYR A 244 -22.02 -11.96 22.90
C TYR A 244 -21.19 -13.23 23.09
N ILE A 245 -21.25 -13.87 24.25
CA ILE A 245 -20.60 -15.18 24.49
C ILE A 245 -21.20 -16.26 23.56
N GLU A 246 -22.50 -16.26 23.33
CA GLU A 246 -23.15 -17.20 22.42
C GLU A 246 -22.71 -16.99 20.97
N ILE A 247 -22.62 -15.73 20.52
CA ILE A 247 -22.06 -15.40 19.20
C ILE A 247 -20.61 -15.90 19.07
N LEU A 248 -19.80 -15.72 20.12
CA LEU A 248 -18.43 -16.21 20.17
C LEU A 248 -18.37 -17.75 20.15
N LYS A 249 -19.26 -18.46 20.86
CA LYS A 249 -19.32 -19.93 20.81
C LYS A 249 -19.64 -20.46 19.42
N LEU A 250 -20.50 -19.77 18.67
CA LEU A 250 -20.89 -20.16 17.32
C LEU A 250 -19.75 -19.94 16.29
N ASN A 251 -19.03 -18.82 16.39
CA ASN A 251 -18.08 -18.40 15.35
C ASN A 251 -16.60 -18.58 15.73
N TYR A 252 -16.28 -18.48 17.03
CA TYR A 252 -14.92 -18.47 17.58
C TYR A 252 -14.84 -19.26 18.91
N PRO A 253 -15.22 -20.55 18.93
CA PRO A 253 -15.39 -21.31 20.17
C PRO A 253 -14.12 -21.37 21.05
N HIS A 254 -12.93 -21.28 20.45
CA HIS A 254 -11.64 -21.27 21.16
C HIS A 254 -11.40 -20.00 21.98
N LEU A 255 -12.19 -18.94 21.77
CA LEU A 255 -12.14 -17.69 22.54
C LEU A 255 -12.98 -17.74 23.82
N VAL A 256 -13.74 -18.82 24.04
CA VAL A 256 -14.54 -19.02 25.25
C VAL A 256 -13.95 -20.17 26.05
N LYS A 257 -13.68 -19.93 27.33
CA LYS A 257 -13.14 -20.93 28.26
C LYS A 257 -14.22 -21.93 28.67
N SER A 258 -13.81 -23.07 29.22
CA SER A 258 -14.72 -24.10 29.74
C SER A 258 -15.65 -23.60 30.86
N ASN A 259 -15.23 -22.58 31.62
CA ASN A 259 -16.04 -21.94 32.67
C ASN A 259 -17.07 -20.93 32.12
N GLY A 260 -17.18 -20.78 30.79
CA GLY A 260 -18.10 -19.84 30.14
C GLY A 260 -17.59 -18.42 30.01
N GLU A 261 -16.42 -18.08 30.57
CA GLU A 261 -15.83 -16.75 30.44
C GLU A 261 -15.06 -16.57 29.13
N VAL A 262 -14.97 -15.33 28.66
CA VAL A 262 -14.17 -14.97 27.50
C VAL A 262 -12.66 -14.98 27.80
N ASN A 263 -11.89 -15.49 26.84
CA ASN A 263 -10.44 -15.49 26.86
C ASN A 263 -9.89 -14.27 26.08
N LEU A 264 -9.87 -13.10 26.74
CA LEU A 264 -9.33 -11.88 26.14
C LEU A 264 -7.88 -12.00 25.66
N ARG A 265 -7.06 -12.82 26.32
CA ARG A 265 -5.66 -13.00 25.94
C ARG A 265 -5.53 -13.74 24.61
N ALA A 266 -6.34 -14.79 24.41
CA ALA A 266 -6.41 -15.49 23.14
C ALA A 266 -6.98 -14.57 22.04
N ALA A 267 -8.05 -13.83 22.35
CA ALA A 267 -8.70 -12.94 21.40
C ALA A 267 -7.77 -11.83 20.86
N ARG A 268 -6.94 -11.24 21.73
CA ARG A 268 -5.88 -10.27 21.34
C ARG A 268 -4.85 -10.88 20.38
N LYS A 269 -4.51 -12.15 20.58
CA LYS A 269 -3.52 -12.82 19.73
C LYS A 269 -4.12 -13.12 18.35
N GLU A 270 -5.41 -13.43 18.28
CA GLU A 270 -6.17 -13.72 17.05
C GLU A 270 -6.08 -12.58 16.02
N GLY A 271 -6.42 -11.34 16.42
CA GLY A 271 -6.32 -10.18 15.52
C GLY A 271 -4.87 -9.81 15.15
N SER A 272 -3.94 -10.02 16.08
CA SER A 272 -2.52 -9.67 15.87
C SER A 272 -1.80 -10.61 14.91
N TRP A 273 -2.05 -11.93 14.96
CA TRP A 273 -1.31 -12.88 14.12
C TRP A 273 -1.69 -12.76 12.64
N VAL A 274 -2.97 -12.53 12.32
CA VAL A 274 -3.46 -12.37 10.94
C VAL A 274 -2.85 -11.13 10.29
N ASN A 275 -2.81 -9.99 10.99
CA ASN A 275 -2.19 -8.76 10.47
C ASN A 275 -0.67 -8.90 10.32
N ARG A 276 0.00 -9.62 11.22
CA ARG A 276 1.46 -9.85 11.14
C ARG A 276 1.84 -10.81 10.02
N ALA A 277 1.05 -11.86 9.80
CA ALA A 277 1.34 -12.89 8.81
C ALA A 277 1.05 -12.45 7.38
N THR A 278 0.10 -11.52 7.18
CA THR A 278 -0.36 -11.16 5.83
C THR A 278 0.15 -9.82 5.32
N LEU A 279 0.88 -9.03 6.13
CA LEU A 279 1.43 -7.70 5.75
C LEU A 279 0.42 -6.79 5.00
N GLY A 280 -0.89 -7.01 5.19
CA GLY A 280 -1.96 -6.33 4.45
C GLY A 280 -2.13 -6.72 2.97
N LEU A 281 -1.42 -7.72 2.46
CA LEU A 281 -1.23 -7.95 1.01
C LEU A 281 -1.81 -9.26 0.44
N LEU A 282 -2.26 -10.23 1.27
CA LEU A 282 -2.79 -11.49 0.73
C LEU A 282 -4.09 -11.92 1.43
N GLY A 283 -5.16 -11.90 0.65
CA GLY A 283 -6.50 -12.33 1.02
C GLY A 283 -6.60 -13.83 1.27
N ARG A 284 -7.44 -14.18 2.23
CA ARG A 284 -7.81 -15.53 2.63
C ARG A 284 -8.75 -16.14 1.59
N GLU A 285 -8.44 -17.34 1.12
CA GLU A 285 -9.40 -18.25 0.48
C GLU A 285 -10.66 -18.36 1.35
N SER A 286 -11.81 -18.00 0.78
CA SER A 286 -13.09 -18.22 1.42
C SER A 286 -13.44 -19.71 1.33
N LYS A 287 -13.38 -20.42 2.45
CA LYS A 287 -14.29 -21.57 2.62
C LYS A 287 -15.70 -21.01 2.74
N THR A 288 -16.38 -20.89 1.61
CA THR A 288 -17.82 -20.79 1.54
C THR A 288 -18.41 -22.07 2.12
N VAL A 289 -19.25 -21.94 3.14
CA VAL A 289 -20.13 -23.02 3.57
C VAL A 289 -21.02 -23.36 2.38
N GLN A 290 -20.78 -24.53 1.78
CA GLN A 290 -21.60 -25.06 0.70
C GLN A 290 -23.02 -25.28 1.22
N ALA A 291 -23.96 -24.46 0.77
CA ALA A 291 -25.34 -24.87 0.67
C ALA A 291 -25.39 -25.99 -0.37
N LYS A 292 -25.92 -27.14 0.04
CA LYS A 292 -26.16 -28.28 -0.85
C LYS A 292 -27.12 -27.85 -1.95
N ASP A 293 -26.66 -27.91 -3.19
CA ASP A 293 -27.51 -28.26 -4.33
C ASP A 293 -26.71 -29.17 -5.26
N HIS A 294 -27.32 -30.30 -5.61
CA HIS A 294 -26.74 -31.38 -6.38
C HIS A 294 -26.71 -31.02 -7.87
N VAL A 295 -25.52 -30.92 -8.46
CA VAL A 295 -25.31 -31.24 -9.89
C VAL A 295 -23.96 -31.94 -10.02
N ALA A 296 -24.01 -33.19 -10.47
CA ALA A 296 -22.83 -34.02 -10.71
C ALA A 296 -22.15 -33.62 -12.02
N THR A 297 -20.85 -33.40 -11.99
CA THR A 297 -19.99 -33.50 -13.17
C THR A 297 -18.65 -34.05 -12.69
N GLU A 298 -18.33 -35.27 -13.10
CA GLU A 298 -17.06 -35.93 -12.81
C GLU A 298 -15.94 -35.16 -13.52
N VAL A 299 -14.94 -34.71 -12.74
CA VAL A 299 -13.68 -34.17 -13.24
C VAL A 299 -12.58 -35.08 -12.67
N GLU A 300 -11.94 -35.85 -13.54
CA GLU A 300 -10.79 -36.69 -13.20
C GLU A 300 -9.64 -35.82 -12.65
N GLN A 301 -9.04 -36.27 -11.54
CA GLN A 301 -7.88 -35.59 -10.96
C GLN A 301 -6.57 -36.06 -11.64
N PRO A 302 -5.64 -35.15 -11.95
CA PRO A 302 -4.35 -35.53 -12.51
C PRO A 302 -3.50 -36.28 -11.48
N SER A 303 -2.81 -37.31 -11.95
CA SER A 303 -1.98 -38.22 -11.14
C SER A 303 -0.77 -37.50 -10.51
N LEU A 304 -0.30 -38.06 -9.38
CA LEU A 304 0.78 -37.53 -8.54
C LEU A 304 2.10 -37.26 -9.28
N THR A 305 2.36 -37.97 -10.38
CA THR A 305 3.57 -37.80 -11.19
C THR A 305 3.58 -36.46 -11.93
N ASN A 306 2.43 -35.99 -12.43
CA ASN A 306 2.29 -34.68 -13.07
C ASN A 306 2.49 -33.51 -12.10
N ARG A 307 2.23 -33.75 -10.81
CA ARG A 307 2.45 -32.75 -9.75
C ARG A 307 3.92 -32.63 -9.34
N LEU A 308 4.68 -33.72 -9.42
CA LEU A 308 6.07 -33.73 -8.96
C LEU A 308 7.06 -33.33 -10.05
N SER A 309 6.69 -33.47 -11.32
CA SER A 309 7.57 -33.13 -12.46
C SER A 309 7.38 -31.72 -13.00
N PHE A 310 6.49 -30.89 -12.43
CA PHE A 310 6.12 -29.57 -12.99
C PHE A 310 5.87 -29.60 -14.51
N GLY A 311 5.25 -30.67 -15.02
CA GLY A 311 4.98 -30.83 -16.45
C GLY A 311 6.21 -30.94 -17.35
N LEU A 312 7.41 -31.21 -16.79
CA LEU A 312 8.68 -31.13 -17.52
C LEU A 312 9.09 -32.41 -18.25
N LEU A 313 8.32 -33.50 -18.10
CA LEU A 313 8.67 -34.85 -18.60
C LEU A 313 7.84 -35.31 -19.80
N ASP A 314 6.92 -34.48 -20.30
CA ASP A 314 6.15 -34.80 -21.50
C ASP A 314 6.29 -33.65 -22.51
N LYS A 315 7.45 -33.61 -23.16
CA LYS A 315 7.71 -32.71 -24.29
C LYS A 315 7.91 -33.58 -25.54
N PRO A 316 7.05 -33.51 -26.56
CA PRO A 316 7.31 -34.21 -27.81
C PRO A 316 8.51 -33.56 -28.51
N GLU A 317 9.39 -34.39 -29.06
CA GLU A 317 10.51 -33.98 -29.90
C GLU A 317 10.00 -33.28 -31.16
N VAL A 318 10.47 -32.07 -31.43
CA VAL A 318 10.36 -31.44 -32.75
C VAL A 318 11.67 -30.72 -33.11
N GLU A 319 12.05 -31.02 -34.34
CA GLU A 319 13.20 -30.68 -35.20
C GLU A 319 13.87 -29.31 -35.09
N GLU A 320 15.17 -29.32 -35.36
CA GLU A 320 16.06 -28.17 -35.54
C GLU A 320 15.64 -27.30 -36.74
N VAL A 321 15.42 -26.01 -36.51
CA VAL A 321 15.44 -24.99 -37.57
C VAL A 321 16.24 -23.76 -37.09
N ASP A 322 17.16 -23.39 -37.97
CA ASP A 322 18.17 -22.33 -37.97
C ASP A 322 17.83 -21.03 -37.21
N SER A 323 18.72 -20.60 -36.31
CA SER A 323 18.57 -19.38 -35.51
C SER A 323 19.22 -18.17 -36.19
N ALA A 324 18.39 -17.25 -36.70
CA ALA A 324 18.79 -15.86 -36.98
C ALA A 324 18.99 -15.09 -35.64
N PRO A 325 19.75 -13.97 -35.63
CA PRO A 325 20.24 -13.36 -34.40
C PRO A 325 19.11 -12.82 -33.53
N ILE A 326 19.15 -13.16 -32.24
CA ILE A 326 18.26 -12.66 -31.20
C ILE A 326 18.59 -11.18 -30.96
N GLU A 327 17.68 -10.27 -31.35
CA GLU A 327 17.66 -8.92 -30.79
C GLU A 327 17.15 -8.99 -29.35
N GLU A 328 17.94 -8.49 -28.39
CA GLU A 328 17.52 -8.35 -26.99
C GLU A 328 16.32 -7.40 -26.89
N PRO A 329 15.23 -7.76 -26.18
CA PRO A 329 14.13 -6.82 -25.96
C PRO A 329 14.59 -5.74 -24.99
N THR A 330 14.80 -4.52 -25.50
CA THR A 330 14.99 -3.34 -24.65
C THR A 330 13.64 -2.98 -24.03
N ASP A 331 13.30 -3.62 -22.91
CA ASP A 331 12.07 -3.36 -22.19
C ASP A 331 12.20 -2.05 -21.39
N LYS A 332 12.14 -0.92 -22.11
CA LYS A 332 12.09 0.40 -21.50
C LYS A 332 10.69 0.58 -20.92
N PRO A 333 10.55 0.95 -19.64
CA PRO A 333 9.22 1.11 -19.04
C PRO A 333 8.46 2.21 -19.77
N SER A 334 7.43 1.81 -20.52
CA SER A 334 6.54 2.72 -21.23
C SER A 334 5.83 3.64 -20.23
N TRP A 335 5.39 4.81 -20.68
CA TRP A 335 4.62 5.73 -19.83
C TRP A 335 3.36 5.07 -19.25
N MET A 336 2.77 4.12 -19.98
CA MET A 336 1.62 3.32 -19.52
C MET A 336 1.98 2.44 -18.32
N ASN A 337 3.22 1.90 -18.26
CA ASN A 337 3.70 1.11 -17.11
C ASN A 337 3.87 1.98 -15.85
N ARG A 338 4.19 3.27 -16.01
CA ARG A 338 4.30 4.20 -14.87
C ARG A 338 2.93 4.59 -14.34
N LEU A 339 1.97 4.84 -15.23
CA LEU A 339 0.60 5.15 -14.82
C LEU A 339 -0.09 3.94 -14.17
N SER A 340 0.22 2.72 -14.62
CA SER A 340 -0.27 1.53 -13.93
C SER A 340 0.37 1.28 -12.57
N PHE A 341 1.41 2.03 -12.16
CA PHE A 341 2.23 1.71 -10.98
C PHE A 341 2.81 0.27 -11.00
N GLY A 342 2.95 -0.33 -12.18
CA GLY A 342 3.34 -1.74 -12.32
C GLY A 342 2.21 -2.74 -12.05
N LEU A 343 0.94 -2.30 -12.00
CA LEU A 343 -0.23 -3.17 -11.82
C LEU A 343 -0.56 -3.99 -13.08
N LEU A 344 -0.22 -3.48 -14.28
CA LEU A 344 -0.56 -4.11 -15.56
C LEU A 344 0.41 -5.22 -16.00
N ASP A 345 1.60 -5.30 -15.42
CA ASP A 345 2.66 -6.20 -15.91
C ASP A 345 2.54 -7.65 -15.41
N LYS A 346 1.35 -8.03 -14.92
CA LYS A 346 1.10 -9.37 -14.34
C LYS A 346 0.24 -10.28 -15.20
N SER A 347 -0.14 -9.88 -16.41
CA SER A 347 -0.76 -10.79 -17.37
C SER A 347 -0.70 -10.23 -18.77
N GLU A 348 0.13 -10.85 -19.63
CA GLU A 348 -0.23 -11.32 -20.99
C GLU A 348 1.04 -11.76 -21.74
N THR A 349 1.60 -12.92 -21.38
CA THR A 349 2.16 -13.79 -22.42
C THR A 349 0.99 -14.47 -23.12
N SER A 350 0.23 -13.71 -23.90
CA SER A 350 -0.78 -14.28 -24.78
C SER A 350 -0.06 -14.93 -25.96
N HIS A 351 -0.07 -16.27 -26.00
CA HIS A 351 0.17 -17.00 -27.24
C HIS A 351 -0.91 -16.59 -28.24
N THR A 352 -0.64 -15.59 -29.07
CA THR A 352 -1.35 -15.38 -30.33
C THR A 352 -0.76 -16.32 -31.36
N SER A 353 -1.28 -17.55 -31.42
CA SER A 353 -1.18 -18.33 -32.65
C SER A 353 -2.17 -17.74 -33.65
N GLU A 354 -1.62 -17.02 -34.62
CA GLU A 354 -2.34 -16.57 -35.82
C GLU A 354 -3.06 -17.78 -36.47
N VAL A 355 -4.39 -17.69 -36.53
CA VAL A 355 -5.16 -18.42 -37.53
C VAL A 355 -4.87 -17.76 -38.86
N LYS A 356 -4.03 -18.40 -39.68
CA LYS A 356 -3.89 -18.08 -41.10
C LYS A 356 -4.21 -19.32 -41.93
N ALA A 357 -5.27 -19.18 -42.72
CA ALA A 357 -5.82 -20.15 -43.65
C ALA A 357 -4.79 -20.65 -44.68
N THR A 358 -4.89 -21.90 -45.13
CA THR A 358 -5.40 -22.30 -46.46
C THR A 358 -5.12 -23.78 -46.76
N ASN A 359 -6.14 -24.44 -47.33
CA ASN A 359 -6.22 -25.75 -48.00
C ASN A 359 -6.05 -27.04 -47.19
#